data_AF-A0A8T3BBJ1-F1
#
_entry.id   AF-A0A8T3BBJ1-F1
#
_cell.length_a   1.000
_cell.length_b   1.000
_cell.length_c   1.000
_cell.angle_alpha   90.00
_cell.angle_beta   90.00
_cell.angle_gamma   90.00
#
_symmetry.space_group_name_H-M   'P 1'
#
loop_
_entity.id
_entity.type
_entity.pdbx_description
1 polymer ?
#
loop_
_entity_poly.entity_id
_entity_poly.type
_entity_poly.pdbx_seq_one_letter_code
_entity_poly.pdbx_strand_id
1 'polypeptide(L)'
;MATAGGCSGSSDVLYKDPHQPVEIRVQDLLSRMTLQEKVAQMAQIERAVVSPTALTELSIGSVLSSGGSAPQPCASALHWADMVDAMQRCALSSRLGIPIIYSTDAVHGHNNLLHATIFPHNVGLGATRDGELARRIGVATALEVRATGIHCTFAPCVANVIACAKHFVGDGGTHRGINEGNTNCSFEELEKIHIMPYRDCLDQGVCTIMASYSSWNDRALHSDRYLLTDILKGKLGFKGFLISDWEGIDRLTWPHGSNYRYCISASVNAGIDMEHLELAREAVRKSLVLLKNGKDPNKPFLPLDKNARRILVSGQHADDIGYQCGGWTITWYGGSGRTTAGTSILDAIKEAVGEKTEVIYEQHPSEDTFANKEFSFAIVIVGEVAYAEILGDRSQLNIPLGGAELISRVASKVPTVVIVISGRPLVFKPDLMDKIDALVAAWLPGTEGSGVADVLFGDYDFEGLLPVTWFKSVSQLPMNADHPSYDPHFPIGFGLKMGLNCS
;
A
#
# COMPACT_ATOMS: atom_id res chain seq x y z
N MET A 1 34.81 -62.14 30.50
CA MET A 1 34.32 -61.51 29.25
C MET A 1 33.45 -60.33 29.65
N ALA A 2 33.72 -59.13 29.13
CA ALA A 2 33.00 -57.92 29.52
C ALA A 2 31.64 -57.84 28.81
N THR A 3 30.64 -57.27 29.50
CA THR A 3 29.29 -57.02 28.97
C THR A 3 29.31 -55.84 28.00
N ALA A 4 28.70 -56.02 26.83
CA ALA A 4 28.50 -54.94 25.87
C ALA A 4 27.36 -54.02 26.36
N GLY A 5 27.73 -52.91 27.00
CA GLY A 5 26.80 -51.80 27.22
C GLY A 5 26.52 -51.10 25.89
N GLY A 6 25.30 -51.25 25.37
CA GLY A 6 24.87 -50.53 24.18
C GLY A 6 24.83 -49.04 24.44
N CYS A 7 25.59 -48.25 23.68
CA CYS A 7 25.48 -46.80 23.71
C CYS A 7 24.08 -46.40 23.25
N SER A 8 23.31 -45.77 24.13
CA SER A 8 22.07 -45.08 23.76
C SER A 8 22.41 -43.96 22.78
N GLY A 9 22.04 -44.13 21.51
CA GLY A 9 22.11 -43.04 20.53
C GLY A 9 21.28 -41.86 21.04
N SER A 10 21.75 -40.64 20.80
CA SER A 10 20.98 -39.43 21.07
C SER A 10 19.64 -39.53 20.36
N SER A 11 18.55 -39.19 21.05
CA SER A 11 17.24 -39.11 20.42
C SER A 11 17.29 -38.09 19.28
N ASP A 12 17.04 -38.55 18.05
CA ASP A 12 17.07 -37.68 16.88
C ASP A 12 16.14 -36.47 17.09
N VAL A 13 16.66 -35.29 16.74
CA VAL A 13 15.98 -34.01 16.96
C VAL A 13 15.15 -33.70 15.72
N LEU A 14 14.01 -34.39 15.60
CA LEU A 14 13.16 -34.40 14.40
C LEU A 14 12.78 -32.99 13.92
N TYR A 15 12.56 -32.03 14.82
CA TYR A 15 12.23 -30.65 14.42
C TYR A 15 13.33 -29.95 13.59
N LYS A 16 14.59 -30.39 13.73
CA LYS A 16 15.74 -29.87 12.96
C LYS A 16 15.98 -30.59 11.63
N ASP A 17 15.37 -31.76 11.41
CA ASP A 17 15.48 -32.48 10.14
C ASP A 17 14.54 -31.84 9.08
N PRO A 18 15.06 -31.23 8.00
CA PRO A 18 14.25 -30.60 6.96
C PRO A 18 13.48 -31.62 6.10
N HIS A 19 13.79 -32.92 6.20
CA HIS A 19 13.08 -33.98 5.48
C HIS A 19 11.82 -34.47 6.21
N GLN A 20 11.65 -34.15 7.50
CA GLN A 20 10.43 -34.50 8.22
C GLN A 20 9.24 -33.63 7.78
N PRO A 21 8.01 -34.19 7.72
CA PRO A 21 6.79 -33.41 7.52
C PRO A 21 6.66 -32.29 8.56
N VAL A 22 6.12 -31.13 8.15
CA VAL A 22 5.98 -29.94 9.02
C VAL A 22 5.29 -30.29 10.35
N GLU A 23 4.20 -31.06 10.30
CA GLU A 23 3.46 -31.50 11.50
C GLU A 23 4.32 -32.32 12.48
N ILE A 24 5.19 -33.20 11.97
CA ILE A 24 6.12 -33.99 12.82
C ILE A 24 7.15 -33.07 13.48
N ARG A 25 7.68 -32.10 12.72
CA ARG A 25 8.62 -31.09 13.24
C ARG A 25 7.99 -30.20 14.29
N VAL A 26 6.75 -29.77 14.07
CA VAL A 26 5.96 -28.95 15.02
C VAL A 26 5.65 -29.72 16.30
N GLN A 27 5.18 -30.98 16.20
CA GLN A 27 4.88 -31.81 17.38
C GLN A 27 6.15 -32.12 18.19
N ASP A 28 7.25 -32.47 17.53
CA ASP A 28 8.54 -32.70 18.19
C ASP A 28 9.04 -31.44 18.91
N LEU A 29 8.99 -30.27 18.26
CA LEU A 29 9.38 -29.00 18.86
C LEU A 29 8.50 -28.65 20.07
N LEU A 30 7.17 -28.69 19.92
CA LEU A 30 6.21 -28.37 20.99
C LEU A 30 6.35 -29.31 22.20
N SER A 31 6.78 -30.56 22.00
CA SER A 31 7.06 -31.50 23.10
C SER A 31 8.31 -31.12 23.91
N ARG A 32 9.27 -30.43 23.28
CA ARG A 32 10.57 -30.04 23.85
C ARG A 32 10.57 -28.63 24.46
N MET A 33 9.57 -27.82 24.15
CA MET A 33 9.42 -26.45 24.66
C MET A 33 8.82 -26.39 26.08
N THR A 34 9.44 -25.59 26.92
CA THR A 34 8.89 -25.10 28.20
C THR A 34 7.64 -24.24 27.98
N LEU A 35 6.89 -23.97 29.05
CA LEU A 35 5.77 -23.02 28.99
C LEU A 35 6.24 -21.60 28.62
N GLN A 36 7.41 -21.17 29.12
CA GLN A 36 7.97 -19.86 28.83
C GLN A 36 8.29 -19.70 27.34
N GLU A 37 8.98 -20.66 26.72
CA GLU A 37 9.27 -20.63 25.27
C GLU A 37 7.97 -20.65 24.45
N LYS A 38 6.93 -21.36 24.90
CA LYS A 38 5.61 -21.37 24.21
C LYS A 38 4.94 -20.00 24.24
N VAL A 39 4.94 -19.33 25.40
CA VAL A 39 4.38 -17.98 25.54
C VAL A 39 5.22 -16.96 24.77
N ALA A 40 6.55 -17.08 24.80
CA ALA A 40 7.44 -16.17 24.09
C ALA A 40 7.32 -16.29 22.56
N GLN A 41 7.12 -17.51 22.03
CA GLN A 41 6.82 -17.73 20.62
C GLN A 41 5.47 -17.12 20.16
N MET A 42 4.58 -16.78 21.09
CA MET A 42 3.34 -16.04 20.81
C MET A 42 3.51 -14.51 20.92
N ALA A 43 4.71 -14.01 21.21
CA ALA A 43 4.99 -12.59 21.38
C ALA A 43 5.75 -12.00 20.18
N GLN A 44 5.31 -10.81 19.77
CA GLN A 44 6.05 -9.92 18.87
C GLN A 44 6.49 -8.67 19.64
N ILE A 45 7.71 -8.17 19.38
CA ILE A 45 8.29 -7.00 20.06
C ILE A 45 8.82 -5.98 19.05
N GLU A 46 8.58 -4.69 19.26
CA GLU A 46 9.08 -3.65 18.35
C GLU A 46 10.63 -3.50 18.45
N ARG A 47 11.31 -3.27 17.32
CA ARG A 47 12.76 -3.36 17.15
C ARG A 47 13.56 -2.32 17.94
N ALA A 48 12.94 -1.21 18.36
CA ALA A 48 13.55 -0.19 19.20
C ALA A 48 13.61 -0.60 20.68
N VAL A 49 12.80 -1.59 21.09
CA VAL A 49 12.74 -2.10 22.47
C VAL A 49 13.16 -3.56 22.62
N VAL A 50 13.34 -4.31 21.51
CA VAL A 50 13.85 -5.69 21.57
C VAL A 50 15.28 -5.72 22.12
N SER A 51 15.53 -6.63 23.08
CA SER A 51 16.83 -6.82 23.72
C SER A 51 17.46 -8.17 23.32
N PRO A 52 18.80 -8.31 23.39
CA PRO A 52 19.45 -9.60 23.19
C PRO A 52 18.89 -10.69 24.10
N THR A 53 18.62 -10.38 25.38
CA THR A 53 17.98 -11.29 26.35
C THR A 53 16.60 -11.78 25.91
N ALA A 54 15.79 -10.93 25.25
CA ALA A 54 14.51 -11.37 24.72
C ALA A 54 14.68 -12.40 23.59
N LEU A 55 15.69 -12.20 22.73
CA LEU A 55 16.01 -13.11 21.63
C LEU A 55 16.63 -14.43 22.13
N THR A 56 17.55 -14.39 23.11
CA THR A 56 18.33 -15.55 23.55
C THR A 56 17.68 -16.35 24.68
N GLU A 57 17.23 -15.68 25.75
CA GLU A 57 16.77 -16.32 26.99
C GLU A 57 15.26 -16.53 26.99
N LEU A 58 14.49 -15.52 26.57
CA LEU A 58 13.04 -15.66 26.46
C LEU A 58 12.64 -16.48 25.24
N SER A 59 13.45 -16.49 24.17
CA SER A 59 13.15 -17.14 22.89
C SER A 59 11.86 -16.60 22.25
N ILE A 60 11.76 -15.26 22.13
CA ILE A 60 10.59 -14.62 21.51
C ILE A 60 10.34 -15.13 20.08
N GLY A 61 9.08 -15.15 19.68
CA GLY A 61 8.67 -15.54 18.34
C GLY A 61 9.07 -14.49 17.33
N SER A 62 8.72 -13.23 17.58
CA SER A 62 8.76 -12.20 16.55
C SER A 62 9.28 -10.83 17.00
N VAL A 63 9.73 -10.03 16.04
CA VAL A 63 10.15 -8.64 16.15
C VAL A 63 9.48 -7.80 15.07
N LEU A 64 9.21 -6.49 15.26
CA LEU A 64 8.73 -5.59 14.19
C LEU A 64 9.42 -4.22 14.05
N SER A 65 9.38 -3.68 12.84
CA SER A 65 9.46 -2.24 12.54
C SER A 65 8.08 -1.71 12.19
N SER A 66 7.56 -0.80 13.01
CA SER A 66 6.41 0.04 12.67
C SER A 66 6.80 1.13 11.65
N GLY A 67 5.81 1.91 11.18
CA GLY A 67 6.01 2.98 10.20
C GLY A 67 7.11 3.98 10.61
N GLY A 68 8.20 4.02 9.84
CA GLY A 68 9.39 4.84 10.11
C GLY A 68 10.39 4.29 11.12
N SER A 69 10.19 3.07 11.66
CA SER A 69 11.14 2.43 12.57
C SER A 69 12.30 1.78 11.82
N ALA A 70 13.12 2.59 11.16
CA ALA A 70 14.32 2.16 10.47
C ALA A 70 15.46 1.78 11.45
N PRO A 71 16.48 1.01 11.00
CA PRO A 71 17.69 0.74 11.80
C PRO A 71 18.43 2.02 12.21
N GLN A 72 18.47 3.00 11.29
CA GLN A 72 19.11 4.30 11.45
C GLN A 72 18.56 5.29 10.38
N PRO A 73 18.81 6.61 10.51
CA PRO A 73 18.50 7.56 9.44
C PRO A 73 19.17 7.17 8.12
N CYS A 74 18.43 7.27 7.02
CA CYS A 74 18.89 6.90 5.67
C CYS A 74 19.44 5.47 5.54
N ALA A 75 18.88 4.51 6.29
CA ALA A 75 19.26 3.10 6.20
C ALA A 75 19.02 2.50 4.80
N SER A 76 20.11 2.15 4.12
CA SER A 76 20.07 1.31 2.92
C SER A 76 19.65 -0.13 3.23
N ALA A 77 19.28 -0.89 2.20
CA ALA A 77 18.86 -2.29 2.33
C ALA A 77 19.86 -3.19 3.08
N LEU A 78 21.17 -2.92 2.95
CA LEU A 78 22.21 -3.65 3.69
C LEU A 78 22.15 -3.41 5.20
N HIS A 79 21.88 -2.16 5.64
CA HIS A 79 21.75 -1.85 7.07
C HIS A 79 20.53 -2.52 7.70
N TRP A 80 19.44 -2.67 6.94
CA TRP A 80 18.30 -3.49 7.36
C TRP A 80 18.69 -4.96 7.44
N ALA A 81 19.28 -5.52 6.38
CA ALA A 81 19.69 -6.92 6.34
C ALA A 81 20.62 -7.27 7.51
N ASP A 82 21.69 -6.49 7.72
CA ASP A 82 22.65 -6.71 8.82
C ASP A 82 22.00 -6.67 10.21
N MET A 83 21.00 -5.80 10.41
CA MET A 83 20.22 -5.73 11.66
C MET A 83 19.38 -6.99 11.86
N VAL A 84 18.63 -7.43 10.84
CA VAL A 84 17.80 -8.64 10.94
C VAL A 84 18.66 -9.88 11.15
N ASP A 85 19.75 -10.00 10.39
CA ASP A 85 20.75 -11.06 10.51
C ASP A 85 21.36 -11.13 11.92
N ALA A 86 21.61 -9.97 12.55
CA ALA A 86 22.12 -9.91 13.92
C ALA A 86 21.10 -10.42 14.94
N MET A 87 19.82 -10.03 14.80
CA MET A 87 18.75 -10.52 15.67
C MET A 87 18.50 -12.02 15.47
N GLN A 88 18.55 -12.50 14.23
CA GLN A 88 18.40 -13.92 13.89
C GLN A 88 19.54 -14.76 14.48
N ARG A 89 20.80 -14.27 14.44
CA ARG A 89 21.93 -14.92 15.14
C ARG A 89 21.73 -15.03 16.66
N CYS A 90 21.11 -14.04 17.30
CA CYS A 90 20.76 -14.11 18.72
C CYS A 90 19.65 -15.14 18.97
N ALA A 91 18.57 -15.14 18.18
CA ALA A 91 17.50 -16.13 18.32
C ALA A 91 17.99 -17.58 18.16
N LEU A 92 18.86 -17.82 17.18
CA LEU A 92 19.45 -19.13 16.91
C LEU A 92 20.43 -19.63 18.00
N SER A 93 20.91 -18.75 18.89
CA SER A 93 21.74 -19.16 20.04
C SER A 93 20.92 -19.51 21.30
N SER A 94 19.59 -19.38 21.24
CA SER A 94 18.68 -19.88 22.29
C SER A 94 18.77 -21.40 22.46
N ARG A 95 18.24 -21.92 23.59
CA ARG A 95 18.30 -23.35 23.96
C ARG A 95 17.79 -24.29 22.86
N LEU A 96 16.72 -23.92 22.16
CA LEU A 96 16.15 -24.69 21.06
C LEU A 96 16.62 -24.20 19.68
N GLY A 97 17.16 -22.98 19.59
CA GLY A 97 17.58 -22.36 18.33
C GLY A 97 16.39 -22.17 17.38
N ILE A 98 15.26 -21.70 17.91
CA ILE A 98 14.08 -21.36 17.10
C ILE A 98 14.38 -20.00 16.44
N PRO A 99 14.29 -19.87 15.10
CA PRO A 99 14.48 -18.58 14.44
C PRO A 99 13.37 -17.60 14.85
N ILE A 100 13.73 -16.32 14.93
CA ILE A 100 12.73 -15.26 15.03
C ILE A 100 12.11 -14.94 13.68
N ILE A 101 11.01 -14.21 13.82
CA ILE A 101 10.12 -13.70 12.81
C ILE A 101 10.22 -12.14 12.83
N TYR A 102 10.99 -11.46 11.94
CA TYR A 102 11.32 -9.99 11.95
C TYR A 102 10.63 -9.06 10.91
N SER A 103 9.94 -8.00 11.34
CA SER A 103 8.76 -7.42 10.65
C SER A 103 8.75 -5.99 10.07
N THR A 104 7.83 -5.70 9.11
CA THR A 104 7.52 -4.35 8.57
C THR A 104 6.19 -4.19 7.77
N ASP A 105 5.56 -3.01 7.80
CA ASP A 105 4.51 -2.62 6.84
C ASP A 105 5.08 -2.37 5.43
N ALA A 106 4.90 -3.30 4.50
CA ALA A 106 5.15 -3.09 3.07
C ALA A 106 3.84 -3.07 2.27
N VAL A 107 2.99 -2.07 2.55
CA VAL A 107 1.59 -1.99 2.11
C VAL A 107 1.36 -1.43 0.71
N HIS A 108 2.34 -0.73 0.12
CA HIS A 108 2.32 -0.25 -1.26
C HIS A 108 3.74 -0.19 -1.85
N GLY A 109 4.45 -1.32 -1.76
CA GLY A 109 5.91 -1.40 -1.89
C GLY A 109 6.60 -1.42 -0.52
N HIS A 110 7.93 -1.56 -0.49
CA HIS A 110 8.71 -1.57 0.75
C HIS A 110 8.90 -0.15 1.31
N ASN A 111 7.78 0.46 1.66
CA ASN A 111 7.63 1.89 1.88
C ASN A 111 8.38 2.47 3.12
N ASN A 112 8.87 1.61 4.02
CA ASN A 112 9.77 2.00 5.11
C ASN A 112 11.25 2.08 4.68
N LEU A 113 11.62 1.49 3.53
CA LEU A 113 12.96 1.54 2.98
C LEU A 113 13.14 2.80 2.12
N LEU A 114 14.21 3.55 2.40
CA LEU A 114 14.57 4.72 1.61
C LEU A 114 14.96 4.29 0.18
N HIS A 115 14.40 4.99 -0.82
CA HIS A 115 14.55 4.70 -2.25
C HIS A 115 13.92 3.38 -2.74
N ALA A 116 13.02 2.76 -1.96
CA ALA A 116 12.16 1.68 -2.45
C ALA A 116 11.16 2.17 -3.51
N THR A 117 10.65 1.25 -4.33
CA THR A 117 9.57 1.56 -5.28
C THR A 117 8.29 1.77 -4.49
N ILE A 118 7.64 2.93 -4.66
CA ILE A 118 6.35 3.21 -4.02
C ILE A 118 5.26 3.11 -5.07
N PHE A 119 4.42 2.09 -4.92
CA PHE A 119 3.27 1.84 -5.81
C PHE A 119 2.07 2.72 -5.41
N PRO A 120 1.06 2.87 -6.29
CA PRO A 120 -0.19 3.48 -5.92
C PRO A 120 -0.82 2.79 -4.69
N HIS A 121 -1.41 3.57 -3.79
CA HIS A 121 -2.19 3.02 -2.68
C HIS A 121 -3.39 2.19 -3.17
N ASN A 122 -3.92 1.30 -2.32
CA ASN A 122 -4.95 0.31 -2.68
C ASN A 122 -6.20 0.89 -3.34
N VAL A 123 -6.59 2.15 -3.07
CA VAL A 123 -7.71 2.80 -3.78
C VAL A 123 -7.37 3.03 -5.27
N GLY A 124 -6.13 3.42 -5.60
CA GLY A 124 -5.66 3.51 -6.97
C GLY A 124 -5.56 2.14 -7.64
N LEU A 125 -5.03 1.13 -6.94
CA LEU A 125 -4.98 -0.25 -7.47
C LEU A 125 -6.38 -0.81 -7.72
N GLY A 126 -7.34 -0.54 -6.84
CA GLY A 126 -8.75 -0.88 -7.06
C GLY A 126 -9.31 -0.23 -8.32
N ALA A 127 -8.90 1.01 -8.64
CA ALA A 127 -9.35 1.70 -9.85
C ALA A 127 -8.95 0.99 -11.15
N THR A 128 -7.79 0.30 -11.16
CA THR A 128 -7.29 -0.45 -12.33
C THR A 128 -8.17 -1.62 -12.75
N ARG A 129 -8.90 -2.24 -11.79
CA ARG A 129 -9.60 -3.54 -11.94
C ARG A 129 -8.70 -4.70 -12.42
N ASP A 130 -7.38 -4.57 -12.30
CA ASP A 130 -6.39 -5.51 -12.80
C ASP A 130 -5.76 -6.34 -11.65
N GLY A 131 -6.35 -7.51 -11.39
CA GLY A 131 -5.86 -8.43 -10.36
C GLY A 131 -4.48 -9.02 -10.65
N GLU A 132 -4.09 -9.10 -11.92
CA GLU A 132 -2.76 -9.62 -12.33
C GLU A 132 -1.68 -8.55 -12.16
N LEU A 133 -1.99 -7.27 -12.42
CA LEU A 133 -1.16 -6.14 -11.99
C LEU A 133 -0.95 -6.14 -10.47
N ALA A 134 -2.03 -6.27 -9.68
CA ALA A 134 -1.90 -6.35 -8.22
C ALA A 134 -1.03 -7.55 -7.78
N ARG A 135 -1.15 -8.71 -8.45
CA ARG A 135 -0.29 -9.88 -8.21
C ARG A 135 1.18 -9.59 -8.55
N ARG A 136 1.47 -8.93 -9.68
CA ARG A 136 2.84 -8.51 -10.05
C ARG A 136 3.43 -7.53 -9.04
N ILE A 137 2.66 -6.57 -8.55
CA ILE A 137 3.07 -5.63 -7.49
C ILE A 137 3.39 -6.36 -6.19
N GLY A 138 2.59 -7.38 -5.83
CA GLY A 138 2.86 -8.24 -4.67
C GLY A 138 4.18 -9.01 -4.80
N VAL A 139 4.50 -9.52 -5.99
CA VAL A 139 5.81 -10.17 -6.27
C VAL A 139 6.96 -9.18 -6.17
N ALA A 140 6.86 -8.00 -6.80
CA ALA A 140 7.89 -6.96 -6.73
C ALA A 140 8.14 -6.50 -5.28
N THR A 141 7.06 -6.25 -4.52
CA THR A 141 7.12 -5.90 -3.10
C THR A 141 7.79 -6.99 -2.27
N ALA A 142 7.46 -8.26 -2.50
CA ALA A 142 8.09 -9.38 -1.80
C ALA A 142 9.60 -9.46 -2.08
N LEU A 143 10.05 -9.16 -3.31
CA LEU A 143 11.48 -9.12 -3.65
C LEU A 143 12.21 -7.97 -2.93
N GLU A 144 11.65 -6.75 -2.92
CA GLU A 144 12.26 -5.61 -2.22
C GLU A 144 12.33 -5.84 -0.71
N VAL A 145 11.26 -6.38 -0.12
CA VAL A 145 11.24 -6.73 1.31
C VAL A 145 12.27 -7.82 1.62
N ARG A 146 12.34 -8.90 0.82
CA ARG A 146 13.35 -9.95 1.02
C ARG A 146 14.79 -9.46 0.85
N ALA A 147 15.04 -8.44 0.00
CA ALA A 147 16.36 -7.83 -0.15
C ALA A 147 16.86 -7.15 1.15
N THR A 148 15.95 -6.81 2.07
CA THR A 148 16.27 -6.24 3.40
C THR A 148 16.40 -7.29 4.52
N GLY A 149 16.39 -8.59 4.20
CA GLY A 149 16.47 -9.69 5.17
C GLY A 149 15.16 -9.97 5.92
N ILE A 150 14.10 -9.22 5.63
CA ILE A 150 12.77 -9.24 6.24
C ILE A 150 11.94 -10.40 5.63
N HIS A 151 11.20 -11.24 6.39
CA HIS A 151 10.63 -12.52 5.88
C HIS A 151 9.08 -12.63 5.75
N CYS A 152 8.34 -11.50 5.77
CA CYS A 152 6.89 -11.40 5.48
C CYS A 152 6.56 -10.01 4.89
N THR A 153 5.28 -9.62 4.87
CA THR A 153 4.80 -8.21 4.83
C THR A 153 3.45 -8.14 5.54
N PHE A 154 3.10 -7.00 6.16
CA PHE A 154 1.74 -6.72 6.65
C PHE A 154 0.79 -6.27 5.53
N ALA A 155 0.83 -6.91 4.37
CA ALA A 155 0.07 -6.49 3.19
C ALA A 155 -0.81 -7.63 2.63
N PRO A 156 -2.08 -7.34 2.34
CA PRO A 156 -2.65 -6.01 2.09
C PRO A 156 -3.71 -5.65 3.15
N CYS A 157 -4.10 -4.38 3.16
CA CYS A 157 -5.41 -4.02 3.70
C CYS A 157 -6.50 -4.53 2.73
N VAL A 158 -7.17 -5.64 3.07
CA VAL A 158 -8.24 -6.27 2.25
C VAL A 158 -9.60 -5.61 2.52
N ALA A 159 -9.85 -4.51 1.81
CA ALA A 159 -11.23 -4.28 1.34
C ALA A 159 -11.58 -5.28 0.20
N ASN A 160 -10.57 -5.71 -0.59
CA ASN A 160 -10.57 -6.89 -1.47
C ASN A 160 -9.12 -7.22 -1.92
N VAL A 161 -8.68 -8.50 -1.78
CA VAL A 161 -7.43 -9.16 -2.28
C VAL A 161 -6.06 -8.51 -1.96
N ILE A 162 -4.86 -9.15 -2.10
CA ILE A 162 -4.27 -10.46 -1.72
C ILE A 162 -2.83 -10.12 -1.20
N ALA A 163 -2.16 -10.79 -0.24
CA ALA A 163 -2.46 -12.00 0.53
C ALA A 163 -2.64 -11.83 2.06
N CYS A 164 -1.71 -11.20 2.82
CA CYS A 164 -1.75 -11.19 4.30
C CYS A 164 -2.89 -10.31 4.84
N ALA A 165 -4.04 -10.94 5.06
CA ALA A 165 -5.33 -10.27 5.03
C ALA A 165 -5.61 -9.48 6.33
N LYS A 166 -5.60 -8.14 6.24
CA LYS A 166 -5.91 -7.23 7.36
C LYS A 166 -6.98 -6.18 7.00
N HIS A 167 -7.81 -5.71 7.94
CA HIS A 167 -7.90 -6.14 9.34
C HIS A 167 -9.22 -6.89 9.59
N PHE A 168 -9.12 -8.16 9.98
CA PHE A 168 -10.26 -9.04 10.17
C PHE A 168 -11.06 -8.64 11.42
N VAL A 169 -12.31 -8.20 11.32
CA VAL A 169 -13.08 -7.94 10.09
C VAL A 169 -14.07 -6.79 10.29
N GLY A 170 -14.29 -6.00 9.23
CA GLY A 170 -15.24 -4.89 9.26
C GLY A 170 -14.62 -3.53 9.60
N ASP A 171 -13.30 -3.40 9.54
CA ASP A 171 -12.57 -2.13 9.68
C ASP A 171 -13.08 -1.04 8.72
N GLY A 172 -13.36 -1.37 7.46
CA GLY A 172 -13.98 -0.47 6.48
C GLY A 172 -15.47 -0.17 6.71
N GLY A 173 -16.10 -0.73 7.76
CA GLY A 173 -17.54 -0.64 8.03
C GLY A 173 -17.93 0.23 9.23
N THR A 174 -16.98 0.92 9.87
CA THR A 174 -17.21 1.61 11.14
C THR A 174 -18.22 2.75 11.02
N HIS A 175 -18.98 2.99 12.10
CA HIS A 175 -20.01 4.02 12.10
C HIS A 175 -19.43 5.42 11.83
N ARG A 176 -19.79 5.99 10.66
CA ARG A 176 -19.26 7.25 10.09
C ARG A 176 -17.79 7.20 9.65
N GLY A 177 -17.22 6.01 9.43
CA GLY A 177 -15.84 5.84 8.96
C GLY A 177 -14.77 6.28 9.96
N ILE A 178 -15.08 6.23 11.26
CA ILE A 178 -14.15 6.57 12.35
C ILE A 178 -13.14 5.42 12.50
N ASN A 179 -11.84 5.72 12.49
CA ASN A 179 -10.81 4.70 12.70
C ASN A 179 -11.02 3.97 14.05
N GLU A 180 -10.79 2.66 14.09
CA GLU A 180 -10.99 1.82 15.30
C GLU A 180 -12.42 1.81 15.87
N GLY A 181 -13.40 2.39 15.15
CA GLY A 181 -14.79 2.51 15.60
C GLY A 181 -15.57 1.19 15.68
N ASN A 182 -16.88 1.31 15.95
CA ASN A 182 -17.79 0.17 15.99
C ASN A 182 -18.52 0.01 14.64
N THR A 183 -18.47 -1.20 14.08
CA THR A 183 -19.13 -1.61 12.82
C THR A 183 -20.49 -2.23 13.13
N ASN A 184 -21.53 -1.42 12.98
CA ASN A 184 -22.91 -1.76 13.31
C ASN A 184 -23.64 -2.35 12.09
N CYS A 185 -23.54 -3.66 11.89
CA CYS A 185 -24.26 -4.39 10.84
C CYS A 185 -24.69 -5.80 11.31
N SER A 186 -25.66 -6.39 10.60
CA SER A 186 -26.04 -7.79 10.79
C SER A 186 -24.89 -8.74 10.40
N PHE A 187 -24.92 -9.98 10.91
CA PHE A 187 -23.91 -10.97 10.52
C PHE A 187 -23.97 -11.31 9.01
N GLU A 188 -25.15 -11.25 8.39
CA GLU A 188 -25.30 -11.52 6.95
C GLU A 188 -24.68 -10.40 6.09
N GLU A 189 -24.80 -9.15 6.50
CA GLU A 189 -24.10 -8.02 5.87
C GLU A 189 -22.58 -8.08 6.13
N LEU A 190 -22.16 -8.36 7.37
CA LEU A 190 -20.74 -8.58 7.69
C LEU A 190 -20.17 -9.72 6.85
N GLU A 191 -20.90 -10.82 6.69
CA GLU A 191 -20.47 -11.98 5.90
C GLU A 191 -20.39 -11.66 4.40
N LYS A 192 -21.40 -10.98 3.84
CA LYS A 192 -21.47 -10.63 2.41
C LYS A 192 -20.46 -9.55 2.01
N ILE A 193 -20.22 -8.55 2.86
CA ILE A 193 -19.45 -7.34 2.52
C ILE A 193 -18.01 -7.43 3.03
N HIS A 194 -17.81 -7.81 4.29
CA HIS A 194 -16.51 -7.69 4.95
C HIS A 194 -15.77 -9.03 5.12
N ILE A 195 -16.47 -10.17 5.25
CA ILE A 195 -15.83 -11.51 5.36
C ILE A 195 -15.62 -12.15 3.99
N MET A 196 -16.48 -11.89 2.98
CA MET A 196 -16.36 -12.47 1.64
C MET A 196 -14.94 -12.33 1.04
N PRO A 197 -14.26 -11.17 1.10
CA PRO A 197 -12.87 -11.02 0.61
C PRO A 197 -11.86 -11.98 1.25
N TYR A 198 -12.10 -12.42 2.49
CA TYR A 198 -11.22 -13.34 3.21
C TYR A 198 -11.40 -14.79 2.76
N ARG A 199 -12.56 -15.17 2.20
CA ARG A 199 -12.76 -16.53 1.66
C ARG A 199 -11.86 -16.77 0.46
N ASP A 200 -11.84 -15.83 -0.48
CA ASP A 200 -10.99 -15.88 -1.67
C ASP A 200 -9.49 -15.88 -1.33
N CYS A 201 -9.12 -15.26 -0.19
CA CYS A 201 -7.76 -15.32 0.36
C CYS A 201 -7.43 -16.71 0.96
N LEU A 202 -8.38 -17.33 1.67
CA LEU A 202 -8.22 -18.65 2.28
C LEU A 202 -8.10 -19.76 1.23
N ASP A 203 -8.91 -19.71 0.17
CA ASP A 203 -8.86 -20.67 -0.95
C ASP A 203 -7.52 -20.59 -1.72
N GLN A 204 -6.84 -19.44 -1.68
CA GLN A 204 -5.49 -19.24 -2.23
C GLN A 204 -4.36 -19.60 -1.25
N GLY A 205 -4.67 -20.14 -0.08
CA GLY A 205 -3.68 -20.66 0.87
C GLY A 205 -2.96 -19.59 1.69
N VAL A 206 -3.62 -18.46 2.00
CA VAL A 206 -3.10 -17.47 2.94
C VAL A 206 -2.67 -18.12 4.26
N CYS A 207 -1.43 -17.86 4.67
CA CYS A 207 -0.83 -18.44 5.88
C CYS A 207 -1.15 -17.67 7.16
N THR A 208 -1.49 -16.38 7.05
CA THR A 208 -1.54 -15.41 8.16
C THR A 208 -2.67 -14.39 7.98
N ILE A 209 -3.44 -14.15 9.05
CA ILE A 209 -4.61 -13.22 9.06
C ILE A 209 -4.57 -12.40 10.34
N MET A 210 -4.78 -11.09 10.21
CA MET A 210 -4.61 -10.12 11.30
C MET A 210 -5.93 -9.56 11.82
N ALA A 211 -6.09 -9.51 13.15
CA ALA A 211 -7.28 -8.96 13.79
C ALA A 211 -7.33 -7.42 13.71
N SER A 212 -8.53 -6.85 13.60
CA SER A 212 -8.74 -5.40 13.62
C SER A 212 -8.74 -4.82 15.03
N TYR A 213 -8.23 -3.61 15.16
CA TYR A 213 -8.43 -2.75 16.34
C TYR A 213 -9.91 -2.40 16.57
N SER A 214 -10.73 -2.41 15.51
CA SER A 214 -12.15 -2.07 15.57
C SER A 214 -13.01 -3.05 16.40
N SER A 215 -14.27 -2.68 16.62
CA SER A 215 -15.25 -3.51 17.30
C SER A 215 -16.42 -3.90 16.39
N TRP A 216 -16.96 -5.10 16.58
CA TRP A 216 -18.22 -5.53 15.96
C TRP A 216 -19.31 -5.63 17.03
N ASN A 217 -20.35 -4.81 16.92
CA ASN A 217 -21.44 -4.70 17.91
C ASN A 217 -20.89 -4.55 19.33
N ASP A 218 -20.04 -3.54 19.53
CA ASP A 218 -19.35 -3.18 20.78
C ASP A 218 -18.40 -4.25 21.37
N ARG A 219 -18.05 -5.30 20.60
CA ARG A 219 -17.04 -6.31 20.99
C ARG A 219 -15.75 -6.11 20.19
N ALA A 220 -14.65 -5.87 20.89
CA ALA A 220 -13.33 -5.68 20.29
C ALA A 220 -12.86 -6.94 19.54
N LEU A 221 -12.50 -6.81 18.26
CA LEU A 221 -12.18 -7.94 17.39
C LEU A 221 -10.95 -8.73 17.87
N HIS A 222 -9.99 -8.06 18.51
CA HIS A 222 -8.83 -8.69 19.17
C HIS A 222 -9.19 -9.69 20.29
N SER A 223 -10.43 -9.70 20.80
CA SER A 223 -10.88 -10.66 21.83
C SER A 223 -12.15 -11.45 21.47
N ASP A 224 -12.70 -11.28 20.26
CA ASP A 224 -13.94 -11.96 19.84
C ASP A 224 -13.67 -13.43 19.42
N ARG A 225 -13.92 -14.35 20.36
CA ARG A 225 -13.79 -15.80 20.12
C ARG A 225 -14.67 -16.31 18.98
N TYR A 226 -15.89 -15.80 18.83
CA TYR A 226 -16.84 -16.28 17.83
C TYR A 226 -16.31 -16.00 16.42
N LEU A 227 -15.81 -14.78 16.17
CA LEU A 227 -15.21 -14.44 14.89
C LEU A 227 -13.84 -15.10 14.67
N LEU A 228 -12.91 -15.02 15.64
CA LEU A 228 -11.54 -15.50 15.48
C LEU A 228 -11.38 -17.04 15.53
N THR A 229 -12.33 -17.75 16.14
CA THR A 229 -12.28 -19.22 16.30
C THR A 229 -13.42 -19.90 15.56
N ASP A 230 -14.67 -19.62 15.91
CA ASP A 230 -15.82 -20.41 15.44
C ASP A 230 -16.11 -20.13 13.96
N ILE A 231 -15.98 -18.87 13.53
CA ILE A 231 -16.05 -18.49 12.11
C ILE A 231 -14.73 -18.76 11.40
N LEU A 232 -13.63 -18.08 11.76
CA LEU A 232 -12.41 -18.12 10.94
C LEU A 232 -11.75 -19.52 10.87
N LYS A 233 -11.56 -20.20 12.00
CA LYS A 233 -10.90 -21.52 12.04
C LYS A 233 -11.88 -22.68 11.87
N GLY A 234 -13.10 -22.50 12.37
CA GLY A 234 -14.22 -23.44 12.25
C GLY A 234 -14.89 -23.37 10.87
N LYS A 235 -15.81 -22.42 10.68
CA LYS A 235 -16.65 -22.29 9.47
C LYS A 235 -15.86 -22.09 8.18
N LEU A 236 -14.81 -21.25 8.20
CA LEU A 236 -13.98 -20.94 7.04
C LEU A 236 -12.73 -21.83 6.93
N GLY A 237 -12.49 -22.70 7.91
CA GLY A 237 -11.48 -23.75 7.82
C GLY A 237 -10.02 -23.32 7.91
N PHE A 238 -9.69 -22.05 8.22
CA PHE A 238 -8.31 -21.54 8.28
C PHE A 238 -7.38 -22.43 9.11
N LYS A 239 -6.28 -22.90 8.51
CA LYS A 239 -5.25 -23.76 9.14
C LYS A 239 -3.90 -23.08 9.38
N GLY A 240 -3.73 -21.84 8.89
CA GLY A 240 -2.57 -21.01 9.21
C GLY A 240 -2.63 -20.47 10.65
N PHE A 241 -1.69 -19.60 10.99
CA PHE A 241 -1.67 -18.97 12.32
C PHE A 241 -2.31 -17.59 12.29
N LEU A 242 -3.13 -17.32 13.31
CA LEU A 242 -3.83 -16.06 13.48
C LEU A 242 -2.86 -15.11 14.17
N ILE A 243 -2.64 -13.96 13.54
CA ILE A 243 -1.44 -13.18 13.73
C ILE A 243 -1.83 -11.80 14.25
N SER A 244 -1.33 -11.42 15.43
CA SER A 244 -0.86 -10.05 15.52
C SER A 244 0.48 -10.07 14.79
N ASP A 245 0.45 -9.78 13.49
CA ASP A 245 1.62 -9.47 12.66
C ASP A 245 2.82 -10.50 12.58
N TRP A 246 3.11 -11.10 11.38
CA TRP A 246 4.45 -11.57 10.82
C TRP A 246 5.03 -13.06 10.59
N GLU A 247 5.86 -13.29 9.51
CA GLU A 247 6.70 -14.42 8.83
C GLU A 247 6.24 -15.80 8.30
N GLY A 248 6.91 -16.30 7.22
CA GLY A 248 7.34 -17.74 7.14
C GLY A 248 7.85 -18.42 5.83
N ILE A 249 8.81 -17.92 5.02
CA ILE A 249 9.09 -18.47 3.64
C ILE A 249 10.57 -18.58 3.09
N ASP A 250 11.42 -19.51 3.56
CA ASP A 250 12.89 -19.59 3.26
C ASP A 250 13.37 -20.70 2.25
N ARG A 251 12.66 -20.93 1.12
CA ARG A 251 12.73 -22.22 0.39
C ARG A 251 13.60 -22.32 -0.89
N LEU A 252 14.60 -21.45 -1.11
CA LEU A 252 15.22 -21.27 -2.46
C LEU A 252 16.58 -21.96 -2.76
N THR A 253 17.08 -22.85 -1.91
CA THR A 253 18.32 -23.66 -2.18
C THR A 253 18.13 -25.12 -1.79
N TRP A 254 19.13 -26.00 -1.95
CA TRP A 254 19.13 -27.31 -1.27
C TRP A 254 20.43 -27.55 -0.46
N PRO A 255 20.37 -27.91 0.84
CA PRO A 255 19.20 -27.76 1.71
C PRO A 255 18.59 -26.36 1.66
N HIS A 256 17.30 -26.22 1.94
CA HIS A 256 16.63 -24.91 1.82
C HIS A 256 17.30 -23.86 2.73
N GLY A 257 17.80 -22.78 2.13
CA GLY A 257 18.61 -21.74 2.78
C GLY A 257 20.14 -21.96 2.76
N SER A 258 20.63 -23.11 2.28
CA SER A 258 22.03 -23.57 2.44
C SER A 258 23.09 -22.65 1.84
N ASN A 259 22.76 -21.94 0.76
CA ASN A 259 23.68 -21.00 0.13
C ASN A 259 22.91 -19.82 -0.48
N TYR A 260 22.15 -19.12 0.38
CA TYR A 260 21.42 -17.92 -0.02
C TYR A 260 22.36 -16.86 -0.63
N ARG A 261 23.61 -16.77 -0.15
CA ARG A 261 24.66 -15.93 -0.75
C ARG A 261 24.97 -16.27 -2.21
N TYR A 262 24.91 -17.53 -2.65
CA TYR A 262 25.12 -17.88 -4.06
C TYR A 262 23.91 -17.56 -4.93
N CYS A 263 22.67 -17.78 -4.45
CA CYS A 263 21.48 -17.40 -5.20
C CYS A 263 21.32 -15.88 -5.34
N ILE A 264 21.72 -15.11 -4.31
CA ILE A 264 21.84 -13.65 -4.38
C ILE A 264 23.03 -13.23 -5.28
N SER A 265 24.21 -13.83 -5.11
CA SER A 265 25.41 -13.48 -5.89
C SER A 265 25.29 -13.78 -7.38
N ALA A 266 24.71 -14.92 -7.77
CA ALA A 266 24.60 -15.32 -9.17
C ALA A 266 23.47 -14.58 -9.93
N SER A 267 22.47 -14.05 -9.22
CA SER A 267 21.44 -13.18 -9.81
C SER A 267 21.91 -11.73 -9.91
N VAL A 268 22.59 -11.22 -8.87
CA VAL A 268 23.13 -9.84 -8.85
C VAL A 268 24.33 -9.67 -9.80
N ASN A 269 25.27 -10.63 -9.84
CA ASN A 269 26.44 -10.55 -10.73
C ASN A 269 26.16 -10.97 -12.18
N ALA A 270 24.91 -11.33 -12.52
CA ALA A 270 24.47 -11.59 -13.89
C ALA A 270 23.79 -10.38 -14.57
N GLY A 271 23.63 -9.26 -13.87
CA GLY A 271 23.11 -8.01 -14.44
C GLY A 271 21.58 -7.98 -14.56
N ILE A 272 20.85 -8.26 -13.48
CA ILE A 272 19.40 -8.03 -13.43
C ILE A 272 19.14 -6.54 -13.12
N ASP A 273 18.87 -5.78 -14.19
CA ASP A 273 18.23 -4.47 -14.16
C ASP A 273 16.83 -4.57 -14.83
N MET A 274 15.89 -3.67 -14.43
CA MET A 274 14.44 -3.61 -14.82
C MET A 274 13.56 -4.69 -14.16
N GLU A 275 12.41 -4.40 -13.51
CA GLU A 275 11.19 -3.79 -14.09
C GLU A 275 10.30 -3.03 -13.06
N HIS A 276 10.70 -2.87 -11.79
CA HIS A 276 9.78 -2.35 -10.75
C HIS A 276 9.25 -0.93 -11.01
N LEU A 277 10.08 -0.01 -11.52
CA LEU A 277 9.67 1.36 -11.84
C LEU A 277 8.67 1.40 -13.01
N GLU A 278 8.88 0.60 -14.07
CA GLU A 278 7.91 0.49 -15.17
C GLU A 278 6.61 -0.18 -14.72
N LEU A 279 6.65 -1.14 -13.80
CA LEU A 279 5.46 -1.73 -13.18
C LEU A 279 4.70 -0.71 -12.30
N ALA A 280 5.41 0.12 -11.55
CA ALA A 280 4.80 1.18 -10.76
C ALA A 280 4.22 2.30 -11.64
N ARG A 281 4.92 2.68 -12.72
CA ARG A 281 4.40 3.58 -13.77
C ARG A 281 3.18 3.00 -14.47
N GLU A 282 3.16 1.70 -14.78
CA GLU A 282 1.98 0.98 -15.30
C GLU A 282 0.81 1.08 -14.32
N ALA A 283 1.07 0.83 -13.03
CA ALA A 283 0.06 0.93 -11.98
C ALA A 283 -0.48 2.35 -11.82
N VAL A 284 0.39 3.37 -11.89
CA VAL A 284 -0.01 4.77 -11.90
C VAL A 284 -0.95 5.00 -13.07
N ARG A 285 -0.53 4.84 -14.32
CA ARG A 285 -1.37 5.17 -15.50
C ARG A 285 -2.72 4.46 -15.50
N LYS A 286 -2.76 3.17 -15.12
CA LYS A 286 -4.02 2.39 -15.02
C LYS A 286 -4.92 2.82 -13.84
N SER A 287 -4.38 3.42 -12.79
CA SER A 287 -5.16 3.85 -11.62
C SER A 287 -5.95 5.15 -11.85
N LEU A 288 -5.51 5.97 -12.81
CA LEU A 288 -6.04 7.31 -13.02
C LEU A 288 -7.46 7.24 -13.58
N VAL A 289 -8.38 7.96 -12.94
CA VAL A 289 -9.78 8.04 -13.37
C VAL A 289 -10.08 9.42 -13.94
N LEU A 290 -10.40 9.48 -15.22
CA LEU A 290 -10.85 10.69 -15.89
C LEU A 290 -12.32 10.96 -15.55
N LEU A 291 -12.58 12.02 -14.79
CA LEU A 291 -13.92 12.38 -14.29
C LEU A 291 -14.63 13.41 -15.16
N LYS A 292 -13.86 14.30 -15.82
CA LYS A 292 -14.37 15.28 -16.78
C LYS A 292 -13.34 15.47 -17.89
N ASN A 293 -13.79 15.54 -19.14
CA ASN A 293 -12.93 15.82 -20.29
C ASN A 293 -13.64 16.76 -21.29
N GLY A 294 -13.47 18.07 -21.11
CA GLY A 294 -14.16 19.12 -21.87
C GLY A 294 -15.37 19.70 -21.14
N LYS A 295 -15.69 20.97 -21.45
CA LYS A 295 -16.95 21.63 -21.04
C LYS A 295 -18.12 21.27 -21.96
N ASP A 296 -17.82 20.92 -23.21
CA ASP A 296 -18.73 20.37 -24.22
C ASP A 296 -18.33 18.89 -24.41
N PRO A 297 -19.20 17.90 -24.14
CA PRO A 297 -18.87 16.48 -24.28
C PRO A 297 -18.41 16.06 -25.69
N ASN A 298 -18.67 16.88 -26.71
CA ASN A 298 -18.23 16.63 -28.09
C ASN A 298 -16.85 17.24 -28.41
N LYS A 299 -16.21 17.92 -27.43
CA LYS A 299 -14.92 18.60 -27.58
C LYS A 299 -14.04 18.25 -26.38
N PRO A 300 -13.36 17.08 -26.41
CA PRO A 300 -12.45 16.69 -25.35
C PRO A 300 -11.31 17.70 -25.20
N PHE A 301 -10.82 17.85 -23.98
CA PHE A 301 -9.71 18.74 -23.62
C PHE A 301 -8.38 17.98 -23.52
N LEU A 302 -8.43 16.70 -23.17
CA LEU A 302 -7.33 15.74 -23.19
C LEU A 302 -7.44 14.84 -24.44
N PRO A 303 -6.31 14.41 -25.04
CA PRO A 303 -4.93 14.64 -24.58
C PRO A 303 -4.44 16.08 -24.82
N LEU A 304 -3.51 16.52 -23.98
CA LEU A 304 -2.85 17.82 -24.09
C LEU A 304 -1.80 17.81 -25.20
N ASP A 305 -1.62 18.95 -25.88
CA ASP A 305 -0.57 19.11 -26.89
C ASP A 305 0.82 19.21 -26.24
N LYS A 306 1.67 18.20 -26.48
CA LYS A 306 3.09 18.17 -26.08
C LYS A 306 3.91 19.34 -26.63
N ASN A 307 3.48 19.95 -27.75
CA ASN A 307 4.20 21.03 -28.43
C ASN A 307 3.61 22.42 -28.15
N ALA A 308 2.71 22.54 -27.17
CA ALA A 308 2.16 23.81 -26.74
C ALA A 308 3.27 24.83 -26.42
N ARG A 309 3.12 26.07 -26.89
CA ARG A 309 4.19 27.09 -26.78
C ARG A 309 4.60 27.36 -25.34
N ARG A 310 3.61 27.48 -24.44
CA ARG A 310 3.81 27.77 -23.02
C ARG A 310 2.68 27.18 -22.20
N ILE A 311 3.02 26.53 -21.10
CA ILE A 311 2.06 25.92 -20.18
C ILE A 311 2.30 26.40 -18.75
N LEU A 312 1.25 26.42 -17.94
CA LEU A 312 1.34 26.68 -16.51
C LEU A 312 1.18 25.37 -15.74
N VAL A 313 2.12 25.04 -14.86
CA VAL A 313 1.97 23.99 -13.85
C VAL A 313 1.86 24.68 -12.49
N SER A 314 0.89 24.26 -11.67
CA SER A 314 0.58 24.95 -10.42
C SER A 314 0.02 24.02 -9.34
N GLY A 315 0.01 24.50 -8.10
CA GLY A 315 -0.49 23.78 -6.93
C GLY A 315 0.59 23.08 -6.12
N GLN A 316 0.27 22.82 -4.86
CA GLN A 316 1.25 22.36 -3.86
C GLN A 316 1.71 20.91 -4.07
N HIS A 317 0.94 20.15 -4.84
CA HIS A 317 1.18 18.74 -5.14
C HIS A 317 1.95 18.53 -6.44
N ALA A 318 2.30 19.60 -7.16
CA ALA A 318 2.99 19.52 -8.44
C ALA A 318 4.42 18.96 -8.31
N ASP A 319 5.18 19.44 -7.32
CA ASP A 319 6.59 19.07 -7.10
C ASP A 319 6.83 18.50 -5.69
N ASP A 320 5.90 17.65 -5.24
CA ASP A 320 5.90 17.09 -3.89
C ASP A 320 5.73 15.56 -3.94
N ILE A 321 6.86 14.83 -3.90
CA ILE A 321 6.89 13.36 -3.92
C ILE A 321 6.17 12.79 -2.68
N GLY A 322 6.35 13.41 -1.51
CA GLY A 322 5.72 12.97 -0.27
C GLY A 322 4.19 13.03 -0.33
N TYR A 323 3.63 14.10 -0.90
CA TYR A 323 2.19 14.23 -1.07
C TYR A 323 1.60 13.29 -2.14
N GLN A 324 2.30 13.03 -3.26
CA GLN A 324 1.82 12.02 -4.23
C GLN A 324 1.98 10.57 -3.72
N CYS A 325 2.87 10.30 -2.76
CA CYS A 325 2.93 9.00 -2.07
C CYS A 325 1.88 8.86 -0.96
N GLY A 326 1.65 9.93 -0.18
CA GLY A 326 0.71 9.95 0.94
C GLY A 326 1.30 9.39 2.25
N GLY A 327 0.43 8.85 3.11
CA GLY A 327 0.84 8.18 4.34
C GLY A 327 1.49 6.82 4.09
N TRP A 328 2.08 6.24 5.14
CA TRP A 328 2.87 5.02 5.07
C TRP A 328 4.00 5.11 4.04
N THR A 329 4.75 6.21 4.00
CA THR A 329 5.90 6.37 3.09
C THR A 329 7.05 7.06 3.82
N ILE A 330 8.14 6.32 4.04
CA ILE A 330 9.33 6.65 4.86
C ILE A 330 9.03 6.88 6.36
N THR A 331 7.89 7.48 6.68
CA THR A 331 7.35 7.63 8.03
C THR A 331 5.90 7.14 8.05
N TRP A 332 5.39 6.81 9.23
CA TRP A 332 4.00 6.36 9.44
C TRP A 332 2.97 7.29 8.78
N TYR A 333 3.04 8.59 9.05
CA TYR A 333 2.08 9.57 8.51
C TYR A 333 2.45 10.13 7.13
N GLY A 334 3.59 9.72 6.56
CA GLY A 334 4.18 10.34 5.37
C GLY A 334 4.72 11.75 5.64
N GLY A 335 4.86 12.54 4.58
CA GLY A 335 5.40 13.90 4.68
C GLY A 335 5.19 14.71 3.41
N SER A 336 5.81 15.90 3.38
CA SER A 336 5.86 16.82 2.23
C SER A 336 7.31 16.93 1.73
N GLY A 337 7.46 17.26 0.45
CA GLY A 337 8.74 17.44 -0.24
C GLY A 337 9.27 16.15 -0.88
N ARG A 338 10.55 16.16 -1.25
CA ARG A 338 11.22 14.98 -1.85
C ARG A 338 11.70 14.03 -0.76
N THR A 339 10.75 13.31 -0.15
CA THR A 339 10.97 12.41 1.00
C THR A 339 11.72 11.12 0.63
N THR A 340 11.66 10.70 -0.63
CA THR A 340 12.36 9.54 -1.20
C THR A 340 12.76 9.82 -2.66
N ALA A 341 13.42 8.87 -3.32
CA ALA A 341 13.67 8.95 -4.76
C ALA A 341 12.36 8.71 -5.54
N GLY A 342 12.21 9.38 -6.70
CA GLY A 342 11.03 9.31 -7.54
C GLY A 342 10.91 10.54 -8.45
N THR A 343 9.95 10.50 -9.36
CA THR A 343 9.64 11.57 -10.31
C THR A 343 8.39 12.30 -9.86
N SER A 344 8.49 13.61 -9.60
CA SER A 344 7.32 14.43 -9.29
C SER A 344 6.46 14.64 -10.54
N ILE A 345 5.17 14.93 -10.38
CA ILE A 345 4.28 15.20 -11.53
C ILE A 345 4.81 16.39 -12.36
N LEU A 346 5.41 17.39 -11.73
CA LEU A 346 6.07 18.51 -12.42
C LEU A 346 7.27 18.04 -13.25
N ASP A 347 8.14 17.19 -12.71
CA ASP A 347 9.30 16.68 -13.45
C ASP A 347 8.85 15.81 -14.63
N ALA A 348 7.88 14.93 -14.41
CA ALA A 348 7.24 14.14 -15.45
C ALA A 348 6.62 14.99 -16.58
N ILE A 349 5.97 16.12 -16.24
CA ILE A 349 5.45 17.06 -17.24
C ILE A 349 6.58 17.70 -18.05
N LYS A 350 7.69 18.11 -17.41
CA LYS A 350 8.86 18.68 -18.12
C LYS A 350 9.50 17.66 -19.07
N GLU A 351 9.53 16.38 -18.69
CA GLU A 351 10.08 15.29 -19.49
C GLU A 351 9.17 14.90 -20.68
N ALA A 352 7.84 15.03 -20.53
CA ALA A 352 6.87 14.60 -21.53
C ALA A 352 6.56 15.65 -22.62
N VAL A 353 6.77 16.94 -22.36
CA VAL A 353 6.58 18.01 -23.36
C VAL A 353 7.75 18.12 -24.32
N GLY A 354 7.51 18.68 -25.51
CA GLY A 354 8.57 18.91 -26.50
C GLY A 354 9.59 19.95 -26.03
N GLU A 355 10.84 19.83 -26.48
CA GLU A 355 11.99 20.67 -26.06
C GLU A 355 11.80 22.20 -26.18
N LYS A 356 10.79 22.64 -26.95
CA LYS A 356 10.46 24.05 -27.20
C LYS A 356 9.31 24.59 -26.35
N THR A 357 8.66 23.74 -25.55
CA THR A 357 7.54 24.10 -24.68
C THR A 357 8.04 24.78 -23.41
N GLU A 358 7.64 26.03 -23.19
CA GLU A 358 8.00 26.77 -21.98
C GLU A 358 7.11 26.34 -20.81
N VAL A 359 7.63 25.50 -19.92
CA VAL A 359 6.95 25.07 -18.69
C VAL A 359 7.19 26.10 -17.58
N ILE A 360 6.16 26.87 -17.24
CA ILE A 360 6.19 27.77 -16.08
C ILE A 360 5.61 27.02 -14.88
N TYR A 361 6.42 26.82 -13.84
CA TYR A 361 5.95 26.33 -12.54
C TYR A 361 5.80 27.49 -11.56
N GLU A 362 4.58 27.70 -11.07
CA GLU A 362 4.29 28.64 -9.99
C GLU A 362 3.27 27.98 -9.04
N GLN A 363 3.71 27.63 -7.82
CA GLN A 363 2.88 26.93 -6.83
C GLN A 363 1.59 27.70 -6.49
N HIS A 364 1.69 29.04 -6.44
CA HIS A 364 0.61 29.99 -6.15
C HIS A 364 0.70 31.22 -7.09
N PRO A 365 0.16 31.15 -8.32
CA PRO A 365 0.24 32.22 -9.32
C PRO A 365 -0.55 33.46 -8.89
N SER A 366 -0.01 34.63 -9.20
CA SER A 366 -0.63 35.94 -8.95
C SER A 366 -1.32 36.47 -10.21
N GLU A 367 -1.91 37.67 -10.15
CA GLU A 367 -2.41 38.33 -11.37
C GLU A 367 -1.26 38.69 -12.34
N ASP A 368 -0.06 38.96 -11.82
CA ASP A 368 1.13 39.29 -12.64
C ASP A 368 1.58 38.09 -13.49
N THR A 369 1.37 36.87 -13.00
CA THR A 369 1.59 35.63 -13.75
C THR A 369 0.82 35.64 -15.07
N PHE A 370 -0.41 36.13 -15.07
CA PHE A 370 -1.29 36.17 -16.24
C PHE A 370 -1.16 37.47 -17.05
N ALA A 371 -0.75 38.57 -16.42
CA ALA A 371 -0.71 39.90 -17.05
C ALA A 371 0.20 39.98 -18.29
N ASN A 372 1.27 39.18 -18.35
CA ASN A 372 2.27 39.22 -19.43
C ASN A 372 2.56 37.84 -20.05
N LYS A 373 1.79 36.80 -19.72
CA LYS A 373 1.99 35.43 -20.23
C LYS A 373 0.69 34.87 -20.79
N GLU A 374 0.65 34.66 -22.11
CA GLU A 374 -0.35 33.80 -22.73
C GLU A 374 0.04 32.34 -22.51
N PHE A 375 -0.89 31.54 -21.97
CA PHE A 375 -0.72 30.12 -21.68
C PHE A 375 -1.68 29.30 -22.56
N SER A 376 -1.18 28.24 -23.19
CA SER A 376 -2.01 27.34 -24.00
C SER A 376 -2.99 26.55 -23.13
N PHE A 377 -2.54 26.09 -21.96
CA PHE A 377 -3.35 25.47 -20.91
C PHE A 377 -2.62 25.54 -19.55
N ALA A 378 -3.34 25.20 -18.49
CA ALA A 378 -2.82 25.02 -17.15
C ALA A 378 -3.09 23.61 -16.61
N ILE A 379 -2.12 23.07 -15.87
CA ILE A 379 -2.22 21.83 -15.11
C ILE A 379 -2.14 22.21 -13.63
N VAL A 380 -3.25 22.03 -12.90
CA VAL A 380 -3.36 22.38 -11.48
C VAL A 380 -3.43 21.10 -10.65
N ILE A 381 -2.37 20.81 -9.88
CA ILE A 381 -2.26 19.62 -9.04
C ILE A 381 -2.49 20.00 -7.59
N VAL A 382 -3.60 19.53 -7.02
CA VAL A 382 -4.00 19.80 -5.63
C VAL A 382 -4.50 18.52 -4.97
N GLY A 383 -4.59 18.51 -3.64
CA GLY A 383 -4.92 17.27 -2.95
C GLY A 383 -4.94 17.36 -1.44
N GLU A 384 -5.14 16.20 -0.82
CA GLU A 384 -4.94 16.02 0.63
C GLU A 384 -3.45 16.08 1.00
N VAL A 385 -3.14 16.48 2.23
CA VAL A 385 -1.81 16.23 2.81
C VAL A 385 -1.62 14.72 3.05
N ALA A 386 -0.39 14.26 3.23
CA ALA A 386 -0.14 12.90 3.72
C ALA A 386 -0.79 12.67 5.11
N TYR A 387 -1.41 11.51 5.30
CA TYR A 387 -1.98 11.05 6.57
C TYR A 387 -2.03 9.53 6.63
N ALA A 388 -2.03 8.98 7.84
CA ALA A 388 -2.40 7.60 8.13
C ALA A 388 -3.38 7.54 9.30
N GLU A 389 -4.25 6.54 9.30
CA GLU A 389 -5.15 6.18 10.41
C GLU A 389 -5.91 7.37 10.99
N ILE A 390 -5.91 7.56 12.31
CA ILE A 390 -6.67 8.60 13.03
C ILE A 390 -6.36 10.03 12.57
N LEU A 391 -5.14 10.30 12.07
CA LEU A 391 -4.81 11.62 11.49
C LEU A 391 -5.47 11.83 10.12
N GLY A 392 -6.04 10.80 9.52
CA GLY A 392 -6.89 10.84 8.34
C GLY A 392 -8.37 11.14 8.60
N ASP A 393 -8.88 11.02 9.84
CA ASP A 393 -10.31 11.19 10.14
C ASP A 393 -10.77 12.65 9.89
N ARG A 394 -11.82 12.82 9.07
CA ARG A 394 -12.35 14.14 8.70
C ARG A 394 -13.87 14.13 8.64
N SER A 395 -14.49 15.08 9.33
CA SER A 395 -15.94 15.35 9.24
C SER A 395 -16.33 16.18 8.00
N GLN A 396 -15.35 16.73 7.29
CA GLN A 396 -15.49 17.56 6.09
C GLN A 396 -14.43 17.14 5.07
N LEU A 397 -14.84 16.79 3.86
CA LEU A 397 -13.98 16.25 2.80
C LEU A 397 -13.81 17.27 1.65
N ASN A 398 -13.52 18.52 2.01
CA ASN A 398 -13.22 19.58 1.03
C ASN A 398 -11.77 19.48 0.55
N ILE A 399 -11.48 20.01 -0.65
CA ILE A 399 -10.11 20.19 -1.14
C ILE A 399 -9.35 21.11 -0.17
N PRO A 400 -8.28 20.65 0.52
CA PRO A 400 -7.60 21.46 1.53
C PRO A 400 -6.55 22.40 0.90
N LEU A 401 -5.76 23.06 1.75
CA LEU A 401 -4.61 23.89 1.36
C LEU A 401 -4.94 25.06 0.40
N GLY A 402 -6.18 25.54 0.39
CA GLY A 402 -6.64 26.57 -0.54
C GLY A 402 -6.78 26.09 -1.99
N GLY A 403 -6.85 24.77 -2.21
CA GLY A 403 -6.86 24.19 -3.56
C GLY A 403 -8.08 24.60 -4.39
N ALA A 404 -9.25 24.79 -3.78
CA ALA A 404 -10.44 25.26 -4.48
C ALA A 404 -10.30 26.72 -4.95
N GLU A 405 -9.71 27.58 -4.13
CA GLU A 405 -9.40 28.97 -4.44
C GLU A 405 -8.35 29.07 -5.54
N LEU A 406 -7.33 28.20 -5.50
CA LEU A 406 -6.30 28.11 -6.54
C LEU A 406 -6.89 27.66 -7.88
N ILE A 407 -7.64 26.55 -7.91
CA ILE A 407 -8.33 26.07 -9.13
C ILE A 407 -9.21 27.21 -9.69
N SER A 408 -10.03 27.84 -8.85
CA SER A 408 -10.90 28.94 -9.28
C SER A 408 -10.13 30.11 -9.87
N ARG A 409 -8.96 30.47 -9.30
CA ARG A 409 -8.10 31.54 -9.82
C ARG A 409 -7.57 31.22 -11.21
N VAL A 410 -6.99 30.02 -11.39
CA VAL A 410 -6.34 29.62 -12.64
C VAL A 410 -7.37 29.34 -13.74
N ALA A 411 -8.41 28.56 -13.45
CA ALA A 411 -9.44 28.17 -14.42
C ALA A 411 -10.34 29.34 -14.88
N SER A 412 -10.31 30.49 -14.18
CA SER A 412 -10.95 31.73 -14.63
C SER A 412 -10.11 32.52 -15.66
N LYS A 413 -8.87 32.09 -15.94
CA LYS A 413 -7.90 32.79 -16.80
C LYS A 413 -7.36 31.91 -17.94
N VAL A 414 -7.17 30.62 -17.69
CA VAL A 414 -6.51 29.67 -18.59
C VAL A 414 -7.33 28.37 -18.66
N PRO A 415 -7.50 27.73 -19.82
CA PRO A 415 -8.09 26.39 -19.91
C PRO A 415 -7.34 25.39 -19.02
N THR A 416 -8.05 24.71 -18.12
CA THR A 416 -7.42 24.03 -16.98
C THR A 416 -7.83 22.56 -16.84
N VAL A 417 -6.84 21.68 -16.76
CA VAL A 417 -7.00 20.34 -16.17
C VAL A 417 -6.65 20.40 -14.68
N VAL A 418 -7.50 19.80 -13.85
CA VAL A 418 -7.23 19.59 -12.42
C VAL A 418 -6.87 18.13 -12.18
N ILE A 419 -5.78 17.92 -11.45
CA ILE A 419 -5.34 16.60 -10.98
C ILE A 419 -5.52 16.58 -9.46
N VAL A 420 -6.25 15.58 -8.97
CA VAL A 420 -6.58 15.44 -7.55
C VAL A 420 -5.77 14.31 -6.94
N ILE A 421 -4.92 14.66 -5.98
CA ILE A 421 -4.15 13.72 -5.15
C ILE A 421 -4.92 13.50 -3.84
N SER A 422 -5.49 12.32 -3.63
CA SER A 422 -6.31 12.04 -2.44
C SER A 422 -6.45 10.55 -2.15
N GLY A 423 -6.54 10.18 -0.88
CA GLY A 423 -6.82 8.79 -0.48
C GLY A 423 -8.28 8.38 -0.70
N ARG A 424 -9.15 9.32 -1.08
CA ARG A 424 -10.61 9.19 -1.12
C ARG A 424 -11.27 10.30 -1.97
N PRO A 425 -12.57 10.16 -2.33
CA PRO A 425 -13.34 11.22 -2.97
C PRO A 425 -13.42 12.50 -2.12
N LEU A 426 -13.37 13.66 -2.79
CA LEU A 426 -13.48 14.99 -2.19
C LEU A 426 -14.66 15.78 -2.78
N VAL A 427 -15.19 16.74 -2.01
CA VAL A 427 -16.27 17.63 -2.44
C VAL A 427 -15.77 18.62 -3.49
N PHE A 428 -16.28 18.46 -4.72
CA PHE A 428 -16.18 19.47 -5.77
C PHE A 428 -17.49 20.25 -5.85
N LYS A 429 -17.42 21.57 -5.59
CA LYS A 429 -18.59 22.45 -5.69
C LYS A 429 -18.97 22.66 -7.16
N PRO A 430 -20.27 22.82 -7.50
CA PRO A 430 -20.71 23.00 -8.88
C PRO A 430 -20.02 24.18 -9.60
N ASP A 431 -19.86 25.32 -8.93
CA ASP A 431 -19.21 26.51 -9.48
C ASP A 431 -17.72 26.32 -9.82
N LEU A 432 -17.08 25.32 -9.20
CA LEU A 432 -15.72 24.91 -9.54
C LEU A 432 -15.73 23.94 -10.74
N MET A 433 -16.68 23.00 -10.75
CA MET A 433 -16.87 22.05 -11.86
C MET A 433 -17.21 22.75 -13.18
N ASP A 434 -17.92 23.87 -13.15
CA ASP A 434 -18.25 24.67 -14.35
C ASP A 434 -17.02 25.37 -14.94
N LYS A 435 -16.05 25.76 -14.10
CA LYS A 435 -14.85 26.52 -14.52
C LYS A 435 -13.77 25.63 -15.14
N ILE A 436 -13.58 24.41 -14.63
CA ILE A 436 -12.51 23.51 -15.09
C ILE A 436 -12.85 22.85 -16.42
N ASP A 437 -11.85 22.52 -17.22
CA ASP A 437 -12.01 21.87 -18.52
C ASP A 437 -11.87 20.35 -18.41
N ALA A 438 -10.92 19.85 -17.61
CA ALA A 438 -10.80 18.44 -17.28
C ALA A 438 -10.55 18.20 -15.78
N LEU A 439 -10.91 17.00 -15.30
CA LEU A 439 -10.72 16.56 -13.92
C LEU A 439 -10.22 15.12 -13.91
N VAL A 440 -9.09 14.87 -13.25
CA VAL A 440 -8.48 13.55 -13.06
C VAL A 440 -8.37 13.24 -11.57
N ALA A 441 -8.92 12.12 -11.14
CA ALA A 441 -8.59 11.53 -9.84
C ALA A 441 -7.33 10.68 -10.00
N ALA A 442 -6.23 11.12 -9.39
CA ALA A 442 -4.93 10.45 -9.44
C ALA A 442 -4.62 9.62 -8.18
N TRP A 443 -5.50 9.67 -7.19
CA TRP A 443 -5.38 8.95 -5.91
C TRP A 443 -4.10 9.34 -5.16
N LEU A 444 -3.35 8.37 -4.64
CA LEU A 444 -1.99 8.55 -4.14
C LEU A 444 -1.10 7.67 -5.02
N PRO A 445 -0.55 8.19 -6.13
CA PRO A 445 0.08 7.38 -7.18
C PRO A 445 1.46 6.80 -6.83
N GLY A 446 2.11 7.25 -5.75
CA GLY A 446 3.45 6.76 -5.39
C GLY A 446 4.57 7.52 -6.11
N THR A 447 5.71 6.87 -6.35
CA THR A 447 6.94 7.56 -6.83
C THR A 447 6.96 7.88 -8.32
N GLU A 448 6.17 7.18 -9.15
CA GLU A 448 6.30 7.24 -10.61
C GLU A 448 5.34 8.25 -11.25
N GLY A 449 5.56 9.55 -11.00
CA GLY A 449 4.77 10.64 -11.58
C GLY A 449 4.69 10.63 -13.10
N SER A 450 5.63 9.98 -13.79
CA SER A 450 5.63 9.78 -15.25
C SER A 450 4.38 9.04 -15.75
N GLY A 451 3.77 8.15 -14.95
CA GLY A 451 2.52 7.49 -15.31
C GLY A 451 1.31 8.45 -15.35
N VAL A 452 1.42 9.64 -14.74
CA VAL A 452 0.43 10.71 -14.87
C VAL A 452 0.61 11.45 -16.20
N ALA A 453 1.85 11.74 -16.60
CA ALA A 453 2.15 12.37 -17.88
C ALA A 453 1.77 11.48 -19.08
N ASP A 454 2.03 10.16 -18.98
CA ASP A 454 1.67 9.14 -19.98
C ASP A 454 0.24 9.30 -20.52
N VAL A 455 -0.75 9.50 -19.63
CA VAL A 455 -2.16 9.64 -20.03
C VAL A 455 -2.56 11.09 -20.32
N LEU A 456 -1.97 12.09 -19.66
CA LEU A 456 -2.32 13.50 -19.91
C LEU A 456 -1.98 13.93 -21.33
N PHE A 457 -0.87 13.43 -21.87
CA PHE A 457 -0.37 13.78 -23.19
C PHE A 457 -0.66 12.72 -24.27
N GLY A 458 -1.45 11.69 -23.94
CA GLY A 458 -1.97 10.73 -24.93
C GLY A 458 -1.00 9.67 -25.42
N ASP A 459 0.05 9.33 -24.66
CA ASP A 459 0.85 8.13 -24.95
C ASP A 459 0.07 6.85 -24.61
N TYR A 460 -0.82 6.93 -23.62
CA TYR A 460 -1.79 5.90 -23.23
C TYR A 460 -3.18 6.51 -23.03
N ASP A 461 -4.26 5.74 -23.21
CA ASP A 461 -5.61 6.16 -22.81
C ASP A 461 -5.82 5.92 -21.30
N PHE A 462 -6.78 6.63 -20.70
CA PHE A 462 -7.18 6.35 -19.32
C PHE A 462 -7.83 4.97 -19.23
N GLU A 463 -7.54 4.19 -18.19
CA GLU A 463 -8.16 2.88 -17.96
C GLU A 463 -8.94 2.78 -16.65
N GLY A 464 -8.60 3.62 -15.66
CA GLY A 464 -9.16 3.55 -14.33
C GLY A 464 -10.67 3.82 -14.28
N LEU A 465 -11.37 3.02 -13.48
CA LEU A 465 -12.79 3.18 -13.15
C LEU A 465 -12.93 3.41 -11.65
N LEU A 466 -13.80 4.32 -11.21
CA LEU A 466 -14.00 4.61 -9.78
C LEU A 466 -14.24 3.33 -8.96
N PRO A 467 -13.38 2.98 -7.99
CA PRO A 467 -13.56 1.81 -7.12
C PRO A 467 -14.50 2.10 -5.94
N VAL A 468 -14.80 3.37 -5.72
CA VAL A 468 -15.65 3.90 -4.65
C VAL A 468 -16.61 4.94 -5.21
N THR A 469 -17.75 5.14 -4.56
CA THR A 469 -18.73 6.15 -4.98
C THR A 469 -18.21 7.56 -4.72
N TRP A 470 -18.27 8.45 -5.71
CA TRP A 470 -18.00 9.88 -5.51
C TRP A 470 -19.28 10.59 -5.08
N PHE A 471 -19.33 11.11 -3.85
CA PHE A 471 -20.49 11.80 -3.30
C PHE A 471 -20.53 13.29 -3.72
N LYS A 472 -21.72 13.90 -3.72
CA LYS A 472 -21.91 15.35 -3.96
C LYS A 472 -21.66 16.17 -2.69
N SER A 473 -22.03 15.62 -1.53
CA SER A 473 -21.90 16.24 -0.22
C SER A 473 -21.60 15.18 0.84
N VAL A 474 -20.80 15.53 1.86
CA VAL A 474 -20.57 14.66 3.02
C VAL A 474 -21.85 14.33 3.80
N SER A 475 -22.91 15.13 3.65
CA SER A 475 -24.23 14.86 4.23
C SER A 475 -24.96 13.67 3.60
N GLN A 476 -24.46 13.12 2.49
CA GLN A 476 -24.97 11.87 1.90
C GLN A 476 -24.34 10.63 2.52
N LEU A 477 -23.26 10.77 3.31
CA LEU A 477 -22.50 9.63 3.79
C LEU A 477 -23.16 8.96 5.01
N PRO A 478 -23.16 7.61 5.11
CA PRO A 478 -22.59 6.65 4.14
C PRO A 478 -23.50 6.45 2.91
N MET A 479 -22.90 6.41 1.70
CA MET A 479 -23.61 6.18 0.44
C MET A 479 -22.88 5.13 -0.42
N ASN A 480 -23.51 3.97 -0.57
CA ASN A 480 -23.04 2.83 -1.37
C ASN A 480 -24.06 2.46 -2.45
N ALA A 481 -23.64 1.75 -3.50
CA ALA A 481 -24.46 1.48 -4.69
C ALA A 481 -25.79 0.73 -4.40
N ASP A 482 -25.81 -0.13 -3.38
CA ASP A 482 -26.99 -0.89 -2.96
C ASP A 482 -27.99 -0.06 -2.13
N HIS A 483 -27.70 1.22 -1.82
CA HIS A 483 -28.55 2.06 -0.98
C HIS A 483 -29.76 2.61 -1.76
N PRO A 484 -31.00 2.56 -1.23
CA PRO A 484 -32.21 2.98 -1.96
C PRO A 484 -32.21 4.44 -2.45
N SER A 485 -31.45 5.32 -1.79
CA SER A 485 -31.29 6.74 -2.13
C SER A 485 -29.94 7.05 -2.81
N TYR A 486 -29.44 6.16 -3.67
CA TYR A 486 -28.15 6.32 -4.35
C TYR A 486 -28.17 7.49 -5.36
N ASP A 487 -27.61 8.64 -4.96
CA ASP A 487 -27.52 9.86 -5.78
C ASP A 487 -26.08 10.42 -5.82
N PRO A 488 -25.15 9.71 -6.48
CA PRO A 488 -23.73 10.09 -6.52
C PRO A 488 -23.46 11.29 -7.42
N HIS A 489 -22.31 11.94 -7.23
CA HIS A 489 -21.72 12.85 -8.23
C HIS A 489 -21.15 12.05 -9.39
N PHE A 490 -20.40 10.98 -9.08
CA PHE A 490 -19.95 9.96 -10.04
C PHE A 490 -20.18 8.58 -9.42
N PRO A 491 -20.90 7.67 -10.08
CA PRO A 491 -21.18 6.34 -9.54
C PRO A 491 -19.92 5.48 -9.48
N ILE A 492 -19.96 4.42 -8.67
CA ILE A 492 -18.93 3.37 -8.71
C ILE A 492 -18.86 2.77 -10.13
N GLY A 493 -17.65 2.51 -10.61
CA GLY A 493 -17.39 2.04 -11.98
C GLY A 493 -17.36 3.15 -13.04
N PHE A 494 -17.58 4.42 -12.68
CA PHE A 494 -17.45 5.53 -13.62
C PHE A 494 -15.98 5.83 -13.98
N GLY A 495 -15.71 6.10 -15.25
CA GLY A 495 -14.43 6.59 -15.75
C GLY A 495 -14.55 6.90 -17.24
N LEU A 496 -14.09 8.07 -17.66
CA LEU A 496 -14.09 8.46 -19.07
C LEU A 496 -12.84 7.92 -19.80
N LYS A 497 -12.95 7.80 -21.12
CA LYS A 497 -11.83 7.57 -22.05
C LYS A 497 -11.52 8.86 -22.81
N MET A 498 -10.30 9.00 -23.32
CA MET A 498 -9.99 10.01 -24.34
C MET A 498 -10.45 9.54 -25.73
N GLY A 499 -10.47 8.22 -25.97
CA GLY A 499 -10.85 7.67 -27.27
C GLY A 499 -9.69 7.77 -28.26
N LEU A 500 -8.47 7.45 -27.82
CA LEU A 500 -7.29 7.43 -28.70
C LEU A 500 -7.50 6.36 -29.78
N ASN A 501 -7.33 6.74 -31.05
CA ASN A 501 -7.29 5.77 -32.14
C ASN A 501 -6.01 4.96 -32.02
N CYS A 502 -6.10 3.65 -31.77
CA CYS A 502 -4.95 2.75 -31.81
C CYS A 502 -4.33 2.79 -33.22
N SER A 503 -3.07 3.23 -33.31
CA SER A 503 -2.26 3.29 -34.54
C SER A 503 -1.50 2.00 -34.79
#